data_AF-A0A1R4GTK1-F1
#
_entry.id   AF-A0A1R4GTK1-F1
#
_cell.length_a   1.000
_cell.length_b   1.000
_cell.length_c   1.000
_cell.angle_alpha   90.00
_cell.angle_beta   90.00
_cell.angle_gamma   90.00
#
_symmetry.space_group_name_H-M   'P 1'
#
loop_
_entity.id
_entity.type
_entity.pdbx_description
1 polymer ?
#
loop_
_entity_poly.entity_id
_entity_poly.type
_entity_poly.pdbx_seq_one_letter_code
_entity_poly.pdbx_strand_id
1 'polypeptide(L)' 'MAEKDPKEPYPGMMGDGTEEQNLNQPGDPSKRITEEEVDEAFTKDPKLVPKE' A
#
# COMPACT_ATOMS: atom_id res chain seq x y z
N MET A 1 9.21 22.31 -4.92
CA MET A 1 7.84 21.91 -4.56
C MET A 1 7.36 21.05 -5.71
N ALA A 2 7.26 19.74 -5.55
CA ALA A 2 6.89 18.86 -6.65
C ALA A 2 5.39 19.02 -6.93
N GLU A 3 5.07 19.53 -8.11
CA GLU A 3 3.71 19.59 -8.66
C GLU A 3 3.20 18.14 -8.76
N LYS A 4 2.19 17.79 -7.95
CA LYS A 4 1.50 16.51 -8.09
C LYS A 4 0.58 16.64 -9.30
N ASP A 5 0.81 15.85 -10.33
CA ASP A 5 -0.14 15.68 -11.43
C ASP A 5 -1.55 15.43 -10.86
N PRO A 6 -2.58 16.13 -11.35
CA PRO A 6 -3.95 15.87 -10.94
C PRO A 6 -4.29 14.46 -11.39
N LYS A 7 -4.33 13.51 -10.44
CA LYS A 7 -4.71 12.11 -10.68
C LYS A 7 -5.94 12.09 -11.57
N GLU A 8 -5.80 11.56 -12.79
CA GLU A 8 -6.95 11.28 -13.64
C GLU A 8 -7.95 10.45 -12.83
N PRO A 9 -9.21 10.89 -12.70
CA PRO A 9 -10.21 10.13 -11.98
C PRO A 9 -10.49 8.85 -12.76
N TYR A 10 -9.89 7.74 -12.34
CA TYR A 10 -10.21 6.42 -12.88
C TYR A 10 -11.69 6.14 -12.63
N PRO A 11 -12.48 5.81 -13.65
CA PRO A 11 -13.90 5.52 -13.47
C PRO A 11 -14.08 4.40 -12.45
N GLY A 12 -14.71 4.72 -11.30
CA GLY A 12 -14.93 3.78 -10.20
C GLY A 12 -14.07 4.00 -8.94
N MET A 13 -13.09 4.91 -8.96
CA MET A 13 -12.39 5.34 -7.75
C MET A 13 -13.26 6.32 -6.96
N MET A 14 -13.89 5.87 -5.88
CA MET A 14 -14.49 6.73 -4.87
C MET A 14 -13.40 7.12 -3.85
N GLY A 15 -13.21 8.42 -3.60
CA GLY A 15 -12.27 8.96 -2.62
C GLY A 15 -10.99 9.56 -3.24
N ASP A 16 -10.18 10.21 -2.41
CA ASP A 16 -8.92 10.87 -2.81
C ASP A 16 -7.74 9.89 -2.96
N GLY A 17 -8.01 8.59 -2.83
CA GLY A 17 -7.03 7.51 -2.86
C GLY A 17 -6.17 7.41 -1.61
N THR A 18 -6.49 8.16 -0.56
CA THR A 18 -5.85 8.08 0.77
C THR A 18 -6.76 7.48 1.83
N GLU A 19 -8.08 7.48 1.58
CA GLU A 19 -9.07 6.81 2.42
C GLU A 19 -9.02 5.28 2.26
N GLU A 20 -9.00 4.57 3.40
CA GLU A 20 -9.09 3.11 3.43
C GLU A 20 -10.43 2.65 2.85
N GLN A 21 -10.37 1.87 1.78
CA GLN A 21 -11.56 1.33 1.11
C GLN A 21 -12.21 0.26 1.99
N ASN A 22 -13.19 0.66 2.80
CA ASN A 22 -13.97 -0.28 3.58
C ASN A 22 -15.18 -0.79 2.79
N LEU A 23 -15.01 -1.96 2.16
CA LEU A 23 -16.07 -2.61 1.39
C LEU A 23 -17.09 -3.38 2.27
N ASN A 24 -16.95 -3.35 3.61
CA ASN A 24 -17.71 -4.19 4.56
C ASN A 24 -17.63 -5.69 4.25
N GLN A 25 -16.59 -6.11 3.54
CA GLN A 25 -16.34 -7.51 3.22
C GLN A 25 -15.25 -8.05 4.17
N PRO A 26 -15.44 -9.24 4.76
CA PRO A 26 -14.37 -9.86 5.53
C PRO A 26 -13.20 -10.17 4.59
N GLY A 27 -12.01 -9.67 4.93
CA GLY A 27 -10.79 -10.06 4.22
C GLY A 27 -10.47 -11.54 4.41
N ASP A 28 -9.71 -12.12 3.48
CA ASP A 28 -9.21 -13.49 3.58
C ASP A 28 -7.86 -13.53 4.33
N PRO A 29 -7.78 -14.05 5.56
CA PRO A 29 -6.52 -14.12 6.30
C PRO A 29 -5.48 -15.01 5.63
N SER A 30 -5.89 -16.00 4.84
CA SER A 30 -4.99 -16.91 4.13
C SER A 30 -4.31 -16.27 2.92
N LYS A 31 -4.76 -15.07 2.51
CA LYS A 31 -4.14 -14.26 1.46
C LYS A 31 -3.17 -13.22 2.01
N ARG A 32 -2.96 -13.18 3.32
CA ARG A 32 -1.94 -12.32 3.92
C ARG A 32 -0.57 -12.78 3.46
N ILE A 33 0.32 -11.81 3.24
CA ILE A 33 1.74 -12.06 3.05
C ILE A 33 2.31 -12.73 4.30
N THR A 34 3.25 -13.63 4.09
CA THR A 34 4.01 -14.30 5.13
C THR A 34 5.13 -13.41 5.65
N GLU A 35 5.63 -13.72 6.85
CA GLU A 35 6.80 -13.04 7.42
C GLU A 35 8.03 -13.18 6.53
N GLU A 36 8.22 -14.35 5.91
CA GLU A 36 9.29 -14.60 4.95
C GLU A 36 9.18 -13.71 3.70
N GLU A 37 7.98 -13.50 3.17
CA GLU A 37 7.74 -12.57 2.05
C GLU A 37 8.01 -11.11 2.43
N VAL A 38 7.69 -10.72 3.67
CA VAL A 38 8.04 -9.40 4.21
C VAL A 38 9.55 -9.27 4.31
N ASP A 39 10.21 -10.23 4.94
CA ASP A 39 11.66 -10.20 5.11
C ASP A 39 12.36 -10.18 3.75
N GLU A 40 11.96 -11.01 2.80
CA GLU A 40 12.55 -11.01 1.46
C GLU A 40 12.41 -9.66 0.74
N ALA A 41 11.25 -9.01 0.86
CA ALA A 41 10.97 -7.73 0.22
C ALA A 41 11.72 -6.56 0.88
N PHE A 42 11.92 -6.58 2.20
CA PHE A 42 12.41 -5.42 2.95
C PHE A 42 13.86 -5.56 3.45
N THR A 43 14.45 -6.76 3.48
CA THR A 43 15.84 -6.97 3.97
C THR A 43 16.92 -6.74 2.91
N LYS A 44 16.57 -6.77 1.61
CA LYS A 44 17.53 -6.64 0.52
C LYS A 44 17.92 -5.18 0.21
N ASP A 45 17.20 -4.20 0.75
CA ASP A 45 17.47 -2.79 0.52
C ASP A 45 18.10 -2.10 1.74
N PRO A 46 19.40 -1.74 1.71
CA PRO A 46 20.06 -1.00 2.80
C PRO A 46 19.52 0.44 2.97
N LYS A 47 18.53 0.85 2.17
CA LYS A 47 17.85 2.16 2.25
C LYS A 47 16.54 2.12 3.03
N LEU A 48 16.03 0.94 3.40
CA LEU A 48 14.74 0.76 4.09
C LEU A 48 14.88 0.51 5.61
N VAL A 49 16.11 0.46 6.14
CA VAL A 49 16.33 0.48 7.60
C VAL A 49 15.73 1.77 8.17
N PRO A 50 14.73 1.68 9.07
CA PRO A 50 14.23 2.86 9.76
C PRO A 50 15.39 3.42 10.58
N LYS A 51 15.72 4.70 10.37
CA LYS A 51 16.58 5.42 11.31
C LYS A 51 15.80 5.56 12.61
N GLU A 52 16.35 4.99 13.69
CA GLU A 52 15.94 5.26 15.07
C GLU A 52 15.92 6.76 15.39
#